data_AF-A0A1F8B9P2-F1
#
_entry.id   AF-A0A1F8B9P2-F1
#
_cell.length_a   1.000
_cell.length_b   1.000
_cell.length_c   1.000
_cell.angle_alpha   90.00
_cell.angle_beta   90.00
_cell.angle_gamma   90.00
#
_symmetry.space_group_name_H-M   'P 1'
#
loop_
_entity.id
_entity.type
_entity.pdbx_description
1 polymer ?
#
loop_
_entity_poly.entity_id
_entity_poly.type
_entity_poly.pdbx_seq_one_letter_code
_entity_poly.pdbx_strand_id
1 'polypeptide(L)' 'MKHRELLTKLERKQARSLLLRVGIYSSWNPRSYAVFERHLNKADDESLPMGERIRAANKIDQIFYRRIKKHEQNK' A
#
# COMPACT_ATOMS: atom_id res chain seq x y z
N MET A 1 12.77 -20.78 28.89
CA MET A 1 13.32 -19.76 27.96
C MET A 1 12.16 -19.18 27.18
N LYS A 2 12.00 -17.84 27.12
CA LYS A 2 10.93 -17.22 26.32
C LYS A 2 11.26 -17.43 24.84
N HIS A 3 10.58 -18.37 24.18
CA HIS A 3 10.60 -18.44 22.72
C HIS A 3 10.07 -17.11 22.19
N ARG A 4 10.97 -16.24 21.71
CA ARG A 4 10.56 -15.20 20.77
C ARG A 4 10.18 -15.94 19.50
N GLU A 5 8.89 -16.07 19.23
CA GLU A 5 8.41 -16.49 17.91
C GLU A 5 8.95 -15.50 16.88
N LEU A 6 10.00 -15.92 16.17
CA LEU A 6 10.57 -15.16 15.08
C LEU A 6 9.68 -15.36 13.86
N LEU A 7 9.05 -14.28 13.41
CA LEU A 7 8.26 -14.29 12.18
C LEU A 7 9.08 -14.79 10.99
N THR A 8 8.48 -15.67 10.21
CA THR A 8 9.00 -16.12 8.91
C THR A 8 9.14 -14.94 7.93
N LYS A 9 9.83 -15.17 6.81
CA LYS A 9 10.01 -14.13 5.78
C LYS A 9 8.67 -13.67 5.19
N LEU A 10 7.72 -14.58 5.01
CA LEU A 10 6.39 -14.30 4.47
C LEU A 10 5.57 -13.46 5.45
N GLU A 11 5.52 -13.87 6.71
CA GLU A 11 4.79 -13.15 7.77
C GLU A 11 5.35 -11.74 7.96
N ARG A 12 6.68 -11.55 7.89
CA ARG A 12 7.28 -10.21 7.92
C ARG A 12 6.82 -9.32 6.76
N LYS A 13 6.66 -9.88 5.56
CA LYS A 13 6.15 -9.15 4.39
C LYS A 13 4.68 -8.77 4.59
N GLN A 14 3.86 -9.69 5.08
CA GLN A 14 2.44 -9.45 5.37
C GLN A 14 2.25 -8.41 6.49
N ALA A 15 3.00 -8.51 7.59
CA ALA A 15 2.97 -7.56 8.69
C ALA A 15 3.37 -6.14 8.24
N ARG A 16 4.41 -6.00 7.42
CA ARG A 16 4.80 -4.69 6.85
C ARG A 16 3.71 -4.11 5.95
N SER A 17 3.10 -4.94 5.09
CA SER A 17 1.98 -4.53 4.25
C SER A 17 0.80 -4.04 5.08
N LEU A 18 0.44 -4.77 6.14
CA LEU A 18 -0.62 -4.39 7.06
C LEU A 18 -0.31 -3.06 7.77
N LEU A 19 0.90 -2.90 8.31
CA LEU A 19 1.31 -1.66 8.99
C LEU A 19 1.26 -0.45 8.05
N LEU A 20 1.71 -0.61 6.79
CA LEU A 20 1.60 0.44 5.77
C LEU A 20 0.15 0.79 5.48
N ARG A 21 -0.73 -0.21 5.29
CA ARG A 21 -2.17 0.00 5.06
C ARG A 21 -2.83 0.75 6.22
N VAL A 22 -2.54 0.36 7.47
CA VAL A 22 -3.07 1.03 8.66
C VAL A 22 -2.58 2.48 8.75
N GLY A 23 -1.29 2.75 8.53
CA GLY A 23 -0.76 4.11 8.56
C GLY A 23 -1.33 5.02 7.45
N ILE A 24 -1.61 4.45 6.27
CA ILE A 24 -2.30 5.17 5.19
C ILE A 24 -3.76 5.43 5.57
N TYR A 25 -4.46 4.44 6.10
CA TYR A 25 -5.85 4.59 6.54
C TYR A 25 -6.00 5.70 7.59
N SER A 26 -5.11 5.76 8.59
CA SER A 26 -5.16 6.78 9.63
C SER A 26 -4.84 8.20 9.14
N SER A 27 -4.11 8.33 8.02
CA SER A 27 -3.68 9.63 7.49
C SER A 27 -4.51 10.11 6.29
N TRP A 28 -5.32 9.25 5.70
CA TRP A 28 -6.09 9.55 4.49
C TRP A 28 -7.58 9.50 4.79
N ASN A 29 -8.36 10.38 4.14
CA ASN A 29 -9.81 10.27 4.22
C ASN A 29 -10.30 8.93 3.63
N PRO A 30 -11.44 8.39 4.11
CA PRO A 30 -11.93 7.07 3.70
C PRO A 30 -12.06 6.89 2.19
N ARG A 31 -12.51 7.93 1.48
CA ARG A 31 -12.66 7.89 0.01
C ARG A 31 -11.32 7.71 -0.70
N SER A 32 -10.29 8.43 -0.27
CA SER A 32 -8.95 8.31 -0.86
C SER A 32 -8.31 6.96 -0.54
N TYR A 33 -8.53 6.46 0.69
CA TYR A 33 -8.08 5.14 1.09
C TYR A 33 -8.72 4.04 0.23
N ALA A 34 -10.04 4.07 0.05
CA ALA A 34 -10.76 3.08 -0.76
C ALA A 34 -10.26 3.02 -2.22
N VAL A 35 -9.93 4.18 -2.81
CA VAL A 35 -9.33 4.23 -4.16
C VAL A 35 -7.94 3.59 -4.17
N PHE A 36 -7.10 3.89 -3.18
CA PHE A 36 -5.78 3.28 -3.04
C PHE A 36 -5.87 1.76 -2.84
N GLU A 37 -6.72 1.31 -1.92
CA GLU A 37 -6.91 -0.12 -1.61
C GLU A 37 -7.39 -0.90 -2.84
N ARG A 38 -8.31 -0.34 -3.62
CA ARG A 38 -8.75 -0.93 -4.90
C ARG A 38 -7.58 -1.09 -5.87
N HIS A 39 -6.71 -0.10 -6.01
CA HIS A 39 -5.54 -0.20 -6.90
C HIS A 39 -4.49 -1.18 -6.36
N LEU A 40 -4.29 -1.21 -5.04
CA LEU A 40 -3.39 -2.15 -4.39
C LEU A 40 -3.84 -3.60 -4.62
N ASN A 41 -5.12 -3.90 -4.40
CA ASN A 41 -5.67 -5.23 -4.65
C ASN A 41 -5.50 -5.64 -6.12
N LYS A 42 -5.70 -4.72 -7.07
CA LYS A 42 -5.45 -5.00 -8.50
C LYS A 42 -3.97 -5.19 -8.86
N ALA A 43 -3.06 -4.52 -8.17
CA ALA A 43 -1.62 -4.69 -8.41
C ALA A 43 -1.14 -6.07 -7.91
N ASP A 44 -1.71 -6.54 -6.80
CA ASP A 44 -1.38 -7.82 -6.16
C ASP A 44 -2.15 -9.03 -6.74
N ASP A 45 -3.19 -8.81 -7.55
CA ASP A 45 -4.04 -9.87 -8.10
C ASP A 45 -3.37 -10.56 -9.30
N GLU A 46 -2.77 -11.74 -9.05
CA GLU A 46 -2.08 -12.55 -10.05
C GLU A 46 -3.00 -13.14 -11.14
N SER A 47 -4.32 -13.11 -10.95
CA SER A 47 -5.27 -13.53 -11.98
C SER A 47 -5.42 -12.48 -13.09
N LEU A 48 -5.00 -11.23 -12.84
CA LEU A 48 -5.09 -10.15 -13.82
C LEU A 48 -3.90 -10.17 -14.81
N PRO A 49 -4.12 -9.71 -16.06
CA PRO A 49 -3.05 -9.51 -17.01
C PRO A 49 -1.94 -8.61 -16.45
N MET A 50 -0.68 -8.91 -16.76
CA MET A 50 0.48 -8.14 -16.29
C MET A 50 0.33 -6.63 -16.54
N GLY A 51 -0.18 -6.25 -17.73
CA GLY A 51 -0.43 -4.84 -18.06
C GLY A 51 -1.45 -4.15 -17.14
N GLU A 52 -2.45 -4.88 -16.64
CA GLU A 52 -3.41 -4.33 -15.67
C GLU A 52 -2.78 -4.14 -14.29
N ARG A 53 -2.01 -5.11 -13.83
CA ARG A 53 -1.27 -5.01 -12.55
C ARG A 53 -0.29 -3.84 -12.57
N ILE A 54 0.47 -3.67 -13.65
CA ILE A 54 1.39 -2.54 -13.84
C ILE A 54 0.63 -1.21 -13.86
N ARG A 55 -0.50 -1.12 -14.58
CA ARG A 55 -1.33 0.09 -14.57
C ARG A 55 -1.84 0.42 -13.18
N ALA A 56 -2.23 -0.58 -12.39
CA ALA A 56 -2.68 -0.38 -11.02
C ALA A 56 -1.54 0.11 -10.11
N ALA A 57 -0.35 -0.48 -10.21
CA ALA A 57 0.85 -0.03 -9.50
C ALA A 57 1.19 1.43 -9.84
N ASN A 58 1.21 1.79 -11.13
CA ASN A 58 1.46 3.17 -11.57
C ASN A 58 0.43 4.17 -11.02
N LYS A 59 -0.83 3.75 -10.79
CA LYS A 59 -1.84 4.60 -10.14
C LYS A 59 -1.53 4.82 -8.68
N ILE A 60 -1.02 3.82 -7.96
CA ILE A 60 -0.57 3.96 -6.58
C ILE A 60 0.57 4.98 -6.50
N ASP A 61 1.58 4.87 -7.36
CA ASP A 61 2.71 5.81 -7.42
C ASP A 61 2.25 7.26 -7.69
N GLN A 62 1.31 7.44 -8.63
CA GLN A 62 0.73 8.76 -8.90
C GLN A 62 0.02 9.36 -7.69
N ILE A 63 -0.67 8.54 -6.88
CA ILE A 63 -1.36 9.02 -5.67
C ILE A 63 -0.32 9.49 -4.63
N PHE A 64 0.73 8.70 -4.40
CA PHE A 64 1.79 9.08 -3.47
C PHE A 64 2.53 10.33 -3.93
N TYR A 65 2.93 10.40 -5.20
CA TYR A 65 3.64 11.55 -5.76
C TYR A 65 2.85 12.85 -5.57
N ARG A 66 1.55 12.85 -5.89
CA ARG A 66 0.69 14.04 -5.70
C ARG A 66 0.62 14.47 -4.23
N ARG A 67 0.60 13.52 -3.31
CA ARG A 67 0.53 13.81 -1.87
C ARG A 67 1.85 14.33 -1.32
N ILE A 68 2.97 13.72 -1.69
CA ILE A 68 4.32 14.20 -1.31
C ILE A 68 4.51 15.63 -1.82
N LYS A 69 4.22 15.88 -3.10
CA LYS A 69 4.32 17.21 -3.70
C LYS A 69 3.45 18.25 -2.98
N LYS A 70 2.21 17.90 -2.63
CA LYS A 70 1.34 18.78 -1.84
C LYS A 70 1.92 19.08 -0.46
N HIS A 71 2.52 18.10 0.19
CA HIS A 71 3.16 18.28 1.49
C HIS A 71 4.42 19.16 1.40
N GLU A 72 5.22 19.02 0.35
CA GLU A 72 6.37 19.89 0.08
C GLU A 72 5.97 21.34 -0.16
N GLN A 73 4.84 21.58 -0.83
CA GLN A 73 4.32 22.93 -1.11
C GLN A 73 3.66 23.62 0.10
N ASN A 74 3.28 22.86 1.11
CA ASN A 74 2.63 23.36 2.33
C ASN A 74 3.63 23.63 3.48
N LYS A 75 4.93 23.43 3.23
CA LYS A 75 6.03 23.76 4.13
C LYS A 75 6.62 25.11 3.75
#